data_AF-A0A6I8PRV4-F1
#
_entry.id   AF-A0A6I8PRV4-F1
#
_cell.length_a   1.000
_cell.length_b   1.000
_cell.length_c   1.000
_cell.angle_alpha   90.00
_cell.angle_beta   90.00
_cell.angle_gamma   90.00
#
_symmetry.space_group_name_H-M   'P 1'
#
loop_
_entity.id
_entity.type
_entity.pdbx_description
1 polymer ?
#
loop_
_entity_poly.entity_id
_entity_poly.type
_entity_poly.pdbx_seq_one_letter_code
_entity_poly.pdbx_strand_id
1 'polypeptide(L)'
;MSSGSELSDSEDLPSVPFLSRREVLLVSSDSEGEGGPKPLAPPQRTIGGRAAPAKLRKPRVPGGGPQPKKGKKGQETVTVLIDPGILQNGCGGQVLSALQAQETPCVIQSQAIPRSITWSRSSADGNEEGLSQEEAEVLILLPGEEFVTMVQNLKKEPLGGSSRETLHNFVARVTAGKSWKVPTLVIMEMEKYFSGGKKLSRKKQKEPLGGEVPGNGKKRLGKRKESPETLPTLTRVEVEEVLMDFQLHTGTHVWFLETWKEFADFVCQFSKAVSEAPTKRQRDNTSFSFYLDGEWAGGVRVERCGKGHLEVWRRQIQQFNRISVDIANAVVAAYPSPHLLVKAYRCCRTEEERQNLLSDILVRRGEGVTSTSRRVGPEISKRIYLQMTSKEPELSLELT
;
A
#
# COMPACT_ATOMS: atom_id res chain seq x y z
N MET A 1 -1.67 61.88 39.10
CA MET A 1 -2.98 62.14 39.72
C MET A 1 -3.79 60.89 39.43
N SER A 2 -3.76 59.83 40.26
CA SER A 2 -3.78 59.77 41.75
C SER A 2 -5.13 60.28 42.28
N SER A 3 -5.89 59.55 43.11
CA SER A 3 -5.63 58.32 43.90
C SER A 3 -6.72 57.24 43.61
N GLY A 4 -6.87 56.06 44.23
CA GLY A 4 -6.47 55.53 45.56
C GLY A 4 -7.46 55.99 46.65
N SER A 5 -7.98 55.16 47.57
CA SER A 5 -7.86 53.70 47.82
C SER A 5 -8.89 53.27 48.92
N GLU A 6 -8.79 52.04 49.46
CA GLU A 6 -9.42 51.55 50.74
C GLU A 6 -10.89 51.05 50.62
N LEU A 7 -11.27 49.78 50.98
CA LEU A 7 -11.33 49.03 52.27
C LEU A 7 -12.60 49.35 53.11
N SER A 8 -13.29 48.43 53.80
CA SER A 8 -13.28 46.94 53.92
C SER A 8 -14.69 46.44 54.40
N ASP A 9 -15.02 45.31 55.06
CA ASP A 9 -14.31 44.17 55.70
C ASP A 9 -15.25 42.95 56.02
N SER A 10 -14.69 41.84 56.53
CA SER A 10 -15.30 40.74 57.34
C SER A 10 -16.43 39.83 56.72
N GLU A 11 -16.80 38.63 57.22
CA GLU A 11 -16.48 37.82 58.44
C GLU A 11 -16.24 36.30 58.17
N ASP A 12 -15.27 35.73 58.90
CA ASP A 12 -15.14 34.41 59.60
C ASP A 12 -15.53 32.97 59.09
N LEU A 13 -14.96 31.97 59.80
CA LEU A 13 -14.97 30.50 59.58
C LEU A 13 -15.61 29.72 60.76
N PRO A 14 -15.98 28.41 60.65
CA PRO A 14 -15.08 27.34 61.12
C PRO A 14 -15.22 25.88 60.56
N SER A 15 -14.07 25.19 60.40
CA SER A 15 -13.72 23.80 60.85
C SER A 15 -14.60 22.52 60.69
N VAL A 16 -14.15 21.59 59.80
CA VAL A 16 -13.95 20.08 59.91
C VAL A 16 -15.02 19.14 60.58
N PRO A 17 -14.96 17.76 60.57
CA PRO A 17 -13.96 16.77 60.07
C PRO A 17 -14.49 15.50 59.31
N PHE A 18 -13.58 14.56 58.95
CA PHE A 18 -13.73 13.07 58.83
C PHE A 18 -14.73 12.47 57.80
N LEU A 19 -14.35 11.60 56.85
CA LEU A 19 -13.99 10.15 56.94
C LEU A 19 -13.49 9.69 55.53
N SER A 20 -12.74 8.59 55.29
CA SER A 20 -11.93 7.66 56.10
C SER A 20 -10.94 6.91 55.17
N ARG A 21 -9.93 6.20 55.72
CA ARG A 21 -8.80 5.57 54.99
C ARG A 21 -8.79 4.04 55.18
N ARG A 22 -8.78 3.27 54.08
CA ARG A 22 -8.34 1.85 53.92
C ARG A 22 -8.33 1.55 52.41
N GLU A 23 -7.28 1.06 51.75
CA GLU A 23 -6.25 0.04 52.02
C GLU A 23 -6.74 -1.43 52.04
N VAL A 24 -6.36 -2.13 50.95
CA VAL A 24 -5.72 -3.46 50.90
C VAL A 24 -6.49 -4.67 51.48
N LEU A 25 -6.77 -5.65 50.61
CA LEU A 25 -6.22 -7.00 50.79
C LEU A 25 -6.17 -7.82 49.49
N LEU A 26 -5.00 -8.39 49.22
CA LEU A 26 -4.75 -9.45 48.23
C LEU A 26 -4.86 -10.80 48.96
N VAL A 27 -5.56 -11.78 48.39
CA VAL A 27 -5.40 -13.19 48.76
C VAL A 27 -5.42 -14.03 47.50
N SER A 28 -4.30 -14.71 47.23
CA SER A 28 -4.21 -15.86 46.32
C SER A 28 -4.28 -17.14 47.14
N SER A 29 -4.77 -18.24 46.56
CA SER A 29 -4.41 -19.59 47.01
C SER A 29 -4.69 -20.62 45.93
N ASP A 30 -3.68 -21.40 45.58
CA ASP A 30 -3.81 -22.63 44.79
C ASP A 30 -4.14 -23.83 45.69
N SER A 31 -4.67 -24.91 45.09
CA SER A 31 -4.42 -26.30 45.51
C SER A 31 -4.89 -27.28 44.44
N GLU A 32 -4.14 -28.36 44.23
CA GLU A 32 -4.47 -29.48 43.35
C GLU A 32 -5.28 -30.56 44.08
N GLY A 33 -5.80 -31.57 43.34
CA GLY A 33 -6.38 -32.79 43.91
C GLY A 33 -7.17 -33.65 42.90
N GLU A 34 -6.71 -34.87 42.62
CA GLU A 34 -7.44 -35.87 41.81
C GLU A 34 -8.50 -36.66 42.62
N GLY A 35 -9.44 -37.32 41.93
CA GLY A 35 -10.19 -38.45 42.50
C GLY A 35 -11.58 -38.72 41.90
N GLY A 36 -11.76 -39.88 41.26
CA GLY A 36 -13.08 -40.49 41.01
C GLY A 36 -13.57 -41.33 42.21
N PRO A 37 -14.68 -42.11 42.11
CA PRO A 37 -15.32 -42.57 40.87
C PRO A 37 -16.88 -42.45 40.82
N LYS A 38 -17.46 -42.93 39.71
CA LYS A 38 -18.90 -43.23 39.50
C LYS A 38 -19.29 -44.53 40.26
N PRO A 39 -20.58 -44.78 40.59
CA PRO A 39 -21.45 -45.49 39.62
C PRO A 39 -22.99 -45.28 39.77
N LEU A 40 -23.74 -46.07 39.00
CA LEU A 40 -25.17 -46.47 39.13
C LEU A 40 -26.30 -45.49 38.72
N ALA A 41 -27.13 -45.97 37.79
CA ALA A 41 -28.57 -45.76 37.66
C ALA A 41 -29.26 -47.13 37.87
N PRO A 42 -30.57 -47.26 38.16
CA PRO A 42 -31.67 -47.07 37.19
C PRO A 42 -32.95 -46.49 37.90
N PRO A 43 -34.23 -46.63 37.46
CA PRO A 43 -34.76 -47.20 36.22
C PRO A 43 -35.79 -46.35 35.44
N GLN A 44 -36.15 -46.83 34.25
CA GLN A 44 -37.32 -46.37 33.49
C GLN A 44 -38.62 -46.97 34.04
N ARG A 45 -39.75 -46.29 33.86
CA ARG A 45 -41.06 -46.93 33.79
C ARG A 45 -41.96 -46.21 32.78
N THR A 46 -42.39 -46.92 31.74
CA THR A 46 -43.31 -46.44 30.70
C THR A 46 -44.77 -46.65 31.09
N ILE A 47 -45.66 -45.83 30.52
CA ILE A 47 -47.03 -46.18 30.09
C ILE A 47 -47.54 -45.03 29.17
N GLY A 48 -48.36 -45.37 28.15
CA GLY A 48 -48.71 -44.48 27.03
C GLY A 48 -49.85 -43.48 27.30
N GLY A 49 -50.20 -42.63 26.32
CA GLY A 49 -51.20 -41.57 26.57
C GLY A 49 -51.91 -40.80 25.44
N ARG A 50 -51.52 -40.91 24.14
CA ARG A 50 -52.32 -40.49 22.95
C ARG A 50 -52.57 -38.96 22.71
N ALA A 51 -52.76 -38.65 21.42
CA ALA A 51 -53.40 -37.45 20.83
C ALA A 51 -52.67 -36.08 20.90
N ALA A 52 -52.76 -35.34 19.79
CA ALA A 52 -52.28 -33.96 19.63
C ALA A 52 -53.39 -33.06 19.07
N PRO A 53 -53.41 -31.74 19.40
CA PRO A 53 -54.25 -30.76 18.73
C PRO A 53 -53.50 -30.04 17.58
N ALA A 54 -54.23 -29.66 16.53
CA ALA A 54 -53.67 -29.00 15.35
C ALA A 54 -53.34 -27.51 15.58
N LYS A 55 -52.39 -26.97 14.80
CA LYS A 55 -52.15 -25.51 14.71
C LYS A 55 -52.72 -24.95 13.41
N LEU A 56 -53.40 -23.81 13.53
CA LEU A 56 -54.17 -23.17 12.46
C LEU A 56 -53.28 -22.66 11.32
N ARG A 57 -53.73 -22.82 10.07
CA ARG A 57 -53.05 -22.29 8.88
C ARG A 57 -53.22 -20.76 8.80
N LYS A 58 -52.15 -20.03 8.50
CA LYS A 58 -52.22 -18.65 7.94
C LYS A 58 -51.87 -18.69 6.45
N PRO A 59 -52.41 -17.78 5.62
CA PRO A 59 -52.27 -17.84 4.17
C PRO A 59 -50.87 -17.47 3.66
N ARG A 60 -50.59 -17.87 2.41
CA ARG A 60 -49.30 -17.79 1.72
C ARG A 60 -49.20 -16.48 0.94
N VAL A 61 -48.16 -15.68 1.19
CA VAL A 61 -47.77 -14.56 0.30
C VAL A 61 -46.78 -15.11 -0.75
N PRO A 62 -46.96 -14.83 -2.05
CA PRO A 62 -46.02 -15.25 -3.10
C PRO A 62 -44.89 -14.23 -3.31
N GLY A 63 -43.82 -14.65 -4.00
CA GLY A 63 -42.97 -13.69 -4.74
C GLY A 63 -41.75 -13.10 -4.01
N GLY A 64 -41.13 -13.81 -3.08
CA GLY A 64 -39.71 -13.56 -2.75
C GLY A 64 -38.81 -14.37 -3.68
N GLY A 65 -38.11 -13.72 -4.62
CA GLY A 65 -37.13 -14.40 -5.47
C GLY A 65 -35.98 -15.01 -4.65
N PRO A 66 -35.27 -16.04 -5.16
CA PRO A 66 -34.14 -16.62 -4.44
C PRO A 66 -33.08 -15.53 -4.24
N GLN A 67 -32.85 -15.12 -2.99
CA GLN A 67 -31.72 -14.26 -2.69
C GLN A 67 -30.44 -14.94 -3.20
N PRO A 68 -29.51 -14.18 -3.82
CA PRO A 68 -28.24 -14.75 -4.23
C PRO A 68 -27.55 -15.27 -2.97
N LYS A 69 -27.47 -16.61 -2.87
CA LYS A 69 -26.55 -17.26 -1.94
C LYS A 69 -25.20 -16.61 -2.20
N LYS A 70 -24.52 -16.12 -1.16
CA LYS A 70 -23.13 -15.67 -1.31
C LYS A 70 -22.34 -16.85 -1.86
N GLY A 71 -22.04 -16.81 -3.15
CA GLY A 71 -21.15 -17.77 -3.75
C GLY A 71 -19.83 -17.74 -2.99
N LYS A 72 -19.12 -18.87 -2.96
CA LYS A 72 -17.68 -18.76 -2.91
C LYS A 72 -17.30 -17.82 -4.06
N LYS A 73 -16.54 -16.75 -3.80
CA LYS A 73 -15.95 -15.99 -4.92
C LYS A 73 -15.23 -17.02 -5.78
N GLY A 74 -15.56 -17.09 -7.07
CA GLY A 74 -14.71 -17.81 -8.01
C GLY A 74 -13.31 -17.24 -7.84
N GLN A 75 -12.35 -18.08 -7.44
CA GLN A 75 -10.97 -17.65 -7.36
C GLN A 75 -10.46 -17.63 -8.80
N GLU A 76 -10.60 -16.48 -9.45
CA GLU A 76 -9.91 -16.18 -10.70
C GLU A 76 -8.42 -16.40 -10.48
N THR A 77 -7.88 -17.46 -11.09
CA THR A 77 -6.46 -17.79 -10.99
C THR A 77 -5.72 -17.09 -12.12
N VAL A 78 -4.78 -16.23 -11.76
CA VAL A 78 -3.83 -15.65 -12.71
C VAL A 78 -2.64 -16.58 -12.85
N THR A 79 -2.40 -17.02 -14.09
CA THR A 79 -1.26 -17.84 -14.48
C THR A 79 -0.20 -16.97 -15.15
N VAL A 80 1.06 -17.14 -14.72
CA VAL A 80 2.21 -16.42 -15.26
C VAL A 80 2.77 -17.21 -16.45
N LEU A 81 2.75 -16.62 -17.64
CA LEU A 81 3.27 -17.21 -18.87
C LEU A 81 4.68 -16.67 -19.12
N ILE A 82 5.68 -17.55 -19.11
CA ILE A 82 7.11 -17.18 -19.13
C ILE A 82 7.72 -17.64 -20.46
N ASP A 83 8.29 -16.70 -21.22
CA ASP A 83 9.07 -17.02 -22.41
C ASP A 83 10.37 -17.79 -22.03
N PRO A 84 10.68 -18.93 -22.69
CA PRO A 84 11.90 -19.69 -22.41
C PRO A 84 13.20 -18.91 -22.62
N GLY A 85 13.20 -17.79 -23.36
CA GLY A 85 14.35 -16.89 -23.48
C GLY A 85 14.77 -16.23 -22.15
N ILE A 86 13.85 -16.10 -21.18
CA ILE A 86 14.19 -15.63 -19.82
C ILE A 86 15.03 -16.67 -19.09
N LEU A 87 14.68 -17.94 -19.25
CA LEU A 87 15.27 -19.04 -18.48
C LEU A 87 16.74 -19.32 -18.87
N GLN A 88 17.10 -19.02 -20.12
CA GLN A 88 18.43 -19.28 -20.70
C GLN A 88 19.56 -18.50 -19.99
N ASN A 89 19.27 -17.34 -19.40
CA ASN A 89 20.27 -16.47 -18.76
C ASN A 89 20.64 -16.91 -17.32
N GLY A 90 20.36 -18.16 -16.93
CA GLY A 90 20.64 -18.71 -15.60
C GLY A 90 19.74 -18.19 -14.46
N CYS A 91 19.03 -17.08 -14.68
CA CYS A 91 18.10 -16.49 -13.72
C CYS A 91 16.78 -17.27 -13.55
N GLY A 92 16.42 -18.11 -14.54
CA GLY A 92 15.13 -18.80 -14.58
C GLY A 92 14.78 -19.60 -13.32
N GLY A 93 15.78 -20.25 -12.70
CA GLY A 93 15.58 -20.97 -11.45
C GLY A 93 15.12 -20.06 -10.30
N GLN A 94 15.66 -18.84 -10.20
CA GLN A 94 15.28 -17.90 -9.13
C GLN A 94 13.84 -17.39 -9.33
N VAL A 95 13.47 -17.05 -10.57
CA VAL A 95 12.11 -16.59 -10.91
C VAL A 95 11.08 -17.70 -10.66
N LEU A 96 11.36 -18.93 -11.11
CA LEU A 96 10.45 -20.07 -10.93
C LEU A 96 10.30 -20.43 -9.45
N SER A 97 11.39 -20.50 -8.67
CA SER A 97 11.29 -20.77 -7.23
C SER A 97 10.59 -19.66 -6.45
N ALA A 98 10.74 -18.39 -6.84
CA ALA A 98 10.02 -17.29 -6.21
C ALA A 98 8.51 -17.34 -6.47
N LEU A 99 8.09 -17.64 -7.71
CA LEU A 99 6.67 -17.82 -8.06
C LEU A 99 6.05 -19.05 -7.36
N GLN A 100 6.79 -20.16 -7.30
CA GLN A 100 6.39 -21.36 -6.54
C GLN A 100 6.23 -21.06 -5.05
N ALA A 101 7.12 -20.27 -4.45
CA ALA A 101 7.03 -19.84 -3.05
C ALA A 101 5.90 -18.81 -2.77
N GLN A 102 5.20 -18.34 -3.81
CA GLN A 102 3.98 -17.52 -3.72
C GLN A 102 2.74 -18.29 -4.19
N GLU A 103 2.81 -19.63 -4.31
CA GLU A 103 1.75 -20.51 -4.81
C GLU A 103 1.14 -20.05 -6.16
N THR A 104 1.90 -19.27 -6.93
CA THR A 104 1.41 -18.63 -8.16
C THR A 104 1.64 -19.58 -9.34
N PRO A 105 0.60 -20.01 -10.07
CA PRO A 105 0.77 -20.95 -11.17
C PRO A 105 1.56 -20.31 -12.31
N CYS A 106 2.54 -21.04 -12.85
CA CYS A 106 3.39 -20.58 -13.95
C CYS A 106 3.51 -21.64 -15.06
N VAL A 107 3.50 -21.19 -16.31
CA VAL A 107 3.64 -22.03 -17.51
C VAL A 107 4.77 -21.47 -18.37
N ILE A 108 5.64 -22.35 -18.88
CA ILE A 108 6.73 -21.98 -19.78
C ILE A 108 6.24 -22.18 -21.22
N GLN A 109 6.14 -21.10 -21.99
CA GLN A 109 5.59 -21.12 -23.35
C GLN A 109 6.26 -20.04 -24.20
N SER A 110 6.66 -20.38 -25.44
CA SER A 110 7.20 -19.43 -26.42
C SER A 110 6.22 -18.27 -26.61
N GLN A 111 6.65 -17.04 -26.34
CA GLN A 111 5.85 -15.84 -26.53
C GLN A 111 6.08 -15.25 -27.92
N ALA A 112 5.20 -14.34 -28.35
CA ALA A 112 5.40 -13.56 -29.57
C ALA A 112 6.55 -12.53 -29.44
N ILE A 113 6.98 -12.24 -28.22
CA ILE A 113 8.06 -11.32 -27.88
C ILE A 113 9.11 -12.12 -27.09
N PRO A 114 10.35 -12.29 -27.61
CA PRO A 114 11.39 -12.99 -26.88
C PRO A 114 11.66 -12.35 -25.52
N ARG A 115 11.87 -13.18 -24.50
CA ARG A 115 12.12 -12.77 -23.11
C ARG A 115 10.99 -11.94 -22.46
N SER A 116 9.73 -12.11 -22.88
CA SER A 116 8.58 -11.51 -22.19
C SER A 116 7.93 -12.44 -21.14
N ILE A 117 7.33 -11.83 -20.13
CA ILE A 117 6.33 -12.44 -19.25
C ILE A 117 4.97 -11.81 -19.55
N THR A 118 3.96 -12.65 -19.70
CA THR A 118 2.55 -12.26 -19.84
C THR A 118 1.72 -12.97 -18.78
N TRP A 119 0.47 -12.54 -18.60
CA TRP A 119 -0.45 -13.15 -17.63
C TRP A 119 -1.74 -13.56 -18.32
N SER A 120 -2.28 -14.71 -17.93
CA SER A 120 -3.62 -15.14 -18.33
C SER A 120 -4.48 -15.43 -17.10
N ARG A 121 -5.76 -15.08 -17.19
CA ARG A 121 -6.75 -15.27 -16.13
C ARG A 121 -7.75 -16.35 -16.55
N SER A 122 -7.93 -17.35 -15.69
CA SER A 122 -8.96 -18.37 -15.83
C SER A 122 -9.99 -18.25 -14.70
N SER A 123 -11.28 -18.43 -15.04
CA SER A 123 -12.32 -18.67 -14.02
C SER A 123 -12.35 -20.15 -13.64
N ALA A 124 -12.60 -20.43 -12.37
CA ALA A 124 -12.74 -21.78 -11.84
C ALA A 124 -14.15 -22.38 -12.02
N ASP A 125 -15.07 -21.69 -12.72
CA ASP A 125 -16.40 -22.20 -13.06
C ASP A 125 -16.26 -23.27 -14.16
N GLY A 126 -16.13 -24.52 -13.72
CA GLY A 126 -15.75 -25.66 -14.55
C GLY A 126 -16.78 -26.05 -15.62
N ASN A 127 -16.54 -25.57 -16.84
CA ASN A 127 -16.92 -26.24 -18.07
C ASN A 127 -15.66 -26.36 -18.95
N GLU A 128 -15.58 -27.40 -19.77
CA GLU A 128 -14.47 -27.54 -20.73
C GLU A 128 -14.52 -26.39 -21.75
N GLU A 129 -13.35 -25.94 -22.23
CA GLU A 129 -13.15 -24.66 -22.94
C GLU A 129 -13.37 -23.38 -22.08
N GLY A 130 -12.89 -23.38 -20.84
CA GLY A 130 -12.76 -22.16 -20.03
C GLY A 130 -11.89 -21.10 -20.71
N LEU A 131 -12.53 -20.05 -21.24
CA LEU A 131 -11.89 -18.93 -21.94
C LEU A 131 -10.83 -18.24 -21.06
N SER A 132 -9.57 -18.57 -21.32
CA SER A 132 -8.42 -17.97 -20.64
C SER A 132 -8.16 -16.59 -21.23
N GLN A 133 -8.49 -15.53 -20.49
CA GLN A 133 -8.31 -14.15 -20.94
C GLN A 133 -6.86 -13.74 -20.74
N GLU A 134 -6.16 -13.31 -21.79
CA GLU A 134 -4.86 -12.65 -21.68
C GLU A 134 -5.05 -11.24 -21.07
N GLU A 135 -4.18 -10.87 -20.12
CA GLU A 135 -4.18 -9.55 -19.48
C GLU A 135 -3.51 -8.49 -20.38
N ALA A 136 -3.64 -7.20 -20.06
CA ALA A 136 -3.02 -6.13 -20.85
C ALA A 136 -1.50 -6.10 -20.62
N GLU A 137 -1.10 -6.32 -19.38
CA GLU A 137 0.22 -5.99 -18.88
C GLU A 137 1.26 -7.01 -19.41
N VAL A 138 2.35 -6.52 -20.01
CA VAL A 138 3.45 -7.36 -20.53
C VAL A 138 4.79 -6.85 -20.06
N LEU A 139 5.55 -7.72 -19.40
CA LEU A 139 6.85 -7.39 -18.84
C LEU A 139 7.95 -7.95 -19.74
N ILE A 140 8.90 -7.12 -20.15
CA ILE A 140 9.92 -7.49 -21.14
C ILE A 140 11.32 -7.32 -20.54
N LEU A 141 12.08 -8.40 -20.55
CA LEU A 141 13.45 -8.44 -20.05
C LEU A 141 14.44 -8.00 -21.14
N LEU A 142 15.21 -6.94 -20.86
CA LEU A 142 16.20 -6.36 -21.76
C LEU A 142 17.58 -6.30 -21.07
N PRO A 143 18.63 -6.96 -21.59
CA PRO A 143 19.99 -6.80 -21.09
C PRO A 143 20.48 -5.35 -21.26
N GLY A 144 21.23 -4.84 -20.28
CA GLY A 144 21.79 -3.48 -20.34
C GLY A 144 22.67 -3.21 -21.56
N GLU A 145 23.37 -4.23 -22.07
CA GLU A 145 24.15 -4.11 -23.31
C GLU A 145 23.28 -3.82 -24.54
N GLU A 146 22.15 -4.53 -24.69
CA GLU A 146 21.18 -4.29 -25.78
C GLU A 146 20.54 -2.92 -25.64
N PHE A 147 20.09 -2.55 -24.43
CA PHE A 147 19.56 -1.21 -24.15
C PHE A 147 20.55 -0.09 -24.53
N VAL A 148 21.82 -0.23 -24.12
CA VAL A 148 22.90 0.71 -24.50
C VAL A 148 23.03 0.80 -26.03
N THR A 149 22.96 -0.30 -26.77
CA THR A 149 23.00 -0.24 -28.24
C THR A 149 21.78 0.46 -28.83
N MET A 150 20.57 0.24 -28.30
CA MET A 150 19.34 0.91 -28.75
C MET A 150 19.40 2.42 -28.51
N VAL A 151 19.93 2.87 -27.36
CA VAL A 151 20.14 4.29 -27.04
C VAL A 151 21.22 4.90 -27.92
N GLN A 152 22.35 4.20 -28.13
CA GLN A 152 23.38 4.65 -29.08
C GLN A 152 22.89 4.71 -30.53
N ASN A 153 21.94 3.87 -30.93
CA ASN A 153 21.34 3.90 -32.27
C ASN A 153 20.41 5.10 -32.44
N LEU A 154 19.67 5.50 -31.40
CA LEU A 154 18.84 6.71 -31.43
C LEU A 154 19.68 7.98 -31.63
N LYS A 155 20.89 8.03 -31.04
CA LYS A 155 21.82 9.17 -31.17
C LYS A 155 22.63 9.21 -32.47
N LYS A 156 22.52 8.22 -33.36
CA LYS A 156 23.28 8.16 -34.62
C LYS A 156 22.35 8.45 -35.79
N GLU A 157 22.67 9.47 -36.60
CA GLU A 157 21.93 9.73 -37.84
C GLU A 157 21.89 8.48 -38.76
N PRO A 158 20.80 8.29 -39.52
CA PRO A 158 20.59 7.11 -40.35
C PRO A 158 21.42 7.15 -41.65
N LEU A 159 22.75 7.13 -41.54
CA LEU A 159 23.64 6.90 -42.68
C LEU A 159 23.49 5.46 -43.21
N GLY A 160 22.57 5.28 -44.15
CA GLY A 160 22.53 4.14 -45.07
C GLY A 160 21.58 3.00 -44.69
N GLY A 161 20.29 3.16 -44.99
CA GLY A 161 19.39 2.10 -45.48
C GLY A 161 18.98 0.94 -44.56
N SER A 162 19.72 0.65 -43.49
CA SER A 162 19.39 -0.40 -42.52
C SER A 162 18.71 0.20 -41.30
N SER A 163 17.46 -0.21 -41.03
CA SER A 163 16.68 0.22 -39.88
C SER A 163 17.26 -0.36 -38.58
N ARG A 164 18.26 0.31 -38.01
CA ARG A 164 18.82 -0.04 -36.71
C ARG A 164 17.73 0.02 -35.63
N GLU A 165 17.79 -0.91 -34.70
CA GLU A 165 16.85 -0.96 -33.60
C GLU A 165 17.11 0.17 -32.60
N THR A 166 16.06 0.92 -32.31
CA THR A 166 15.99 1.95 -31.26
C THR A 166 14.92 1.57 -30.26
N LEU A 167 14.94 2.15 -29.07
CA LEU A 167 13.99 1.84 -28.00
C LEU A 167 12.52 2.09 -28.44
N HIS A 168 12.29 3.17 -29.20
CA HIS A 168 10.99 3.51 -29.79
C HIS A 168 10.58 2.48 -30.85
N ASN A 169 11.49 2.07 -31.75
CA ASN A 169 11.20 1.06 -32.78
C ASN A 169 10.94 -0.33 -32.18
N PHE A 170 11.63 -0.69 -31.10
CA PHE A 170 11.40 -1.93 -30.36
C PHE A 170 9.99 -1.96 -29.76
N VAL A 171 9.63 -0.94 -28.99
CA VAL A 171 8.30 -0.85 -28.35
C VAL A 171 7.18 -0.65 -29.38
N ALA A 172 7.39 0.13 -30.44
CA ALA A 172 6.41 0.27 -31.51
C ALA A 172 6.08 -1.07 -32.19
N ARG A 173 7.04 -2.00 -32.31
CA ARG A 173 6.75 -3.37 -32.81
C ARG A 173 5.99 -4.22 -31.78
N VAL A 174 6.29 -4.05 -30.49
CA VAL A 174 5.54 -4.70 -29.39
C VAL A 174 4.08 -4.26 -29.38
N THR A 175 3.81 -2.96 -29.55
CA THR A 175 2.46 -2.37 -29.55
C THR A 175 1.77 -2.38 -30.92
N ALA A 176 2.45 -2.78 -32.01
CA ALA A 176 1.84 -2.95 -33.34
C ALA A 176 1.04 -4.26 -33.48
N GLY A 177 1.15 -5.18 -32.52
CA GLY A 177 0.23 -6.31 -32.39
C GLY A 177 -1.20 -5.83 -32.13
N LYS A 178 -2.22 -6.57 -32.61
CA LYS A 178 -3.64 -6.24 -32.38
C LYS A 178 -4.11 -6.44 -30.92
N SER A 179 -3.20 -6.82 -30.02
CA SER A 179 -3.45 -6.95 -28.59
C SER A 179 -3.11 -5.64 -27.89
N TRP A 180 -4.03 -5.20 -27.02
CA TRP A 180 -4.08 -3.93 -26.29
C TRP A 180 -3.06 -3.89 -25.14
N LYS A 181 -1.82 -4.27 -25.44
CA LYS A 181 -0.80 -4.59 -24.45
C LYS A 181 -0.10 -3.35 -23.92
N VAL A 182 0.07 -3.31 -22.60
CA VAL A 182 0.79 -2.27 -21.87
C VAL A 182 2.19 -2.81 -21.54
N PRO A 183 3.22 -2.43 -22.33
CA PRO A 183 4.58 -2.90 -22.08
C PRO A 183 5.16 -2.26 -20.82
N THR A 184 5.97 -3.03 -20.11
CA THR A 184 6.90 -2.57 -19.07
C THR A 184 8.27 -3.16 -19.36
N LEU A 185 9.30 -2.33 -19.49
CA LEU A 185 10.67 -2.77 -19.74
C LEU A 185 11.41 -2.95 -18.41
N VAL A 186 12.13 -4.06 -18.26
CA VAL A 186 13.08 -4.28 -17.17
C VAL A 186 14.47 -4.40 -17.77
N ILE A 187 15.33 -3.44 -17.43
CA ILE A 187 16.70 -3.35 -17.92
C ILE A 187 17.64 -3.87 -16.84
N MET A 188 18.42 -4.90 -17.18
CA MET A 188 19.30 -5.59 -16.24
C MET A 188 20.75 -5.12 -16.31
N GLU A 189 21.39 -5.02 -15.14
CA GLU A 189 22.85 -4.92 -14.95
C GLU A 189 23.52 -3.62 -15.49
N MET A 190 22.81 -2.49 -15.50
CA MET A 190 23.29 -1.22 -16.05
C MET A 190 24.42 -0.58 -15.23
N GLU A 191 24.49 -0.80 -13.92
CA GLU A 191 25.62 -0.32 -13.12
C GLU A 191 26.93 -1.05 -13.43
N LYS A 192 26.87 -2.27 -14.02
CA LYS A 192 28.08 -2.92 -14.55
C LYS A 192 28.66 -2.13 -15.73
N TYR A 193 27.81 -1.62 -16.62
CA TYR A 193 28.22 -0.77 -17.74
C TYR A 193 28.90 0.53 -17.26
N PHE A 194 28.22 1.31 -16.41
CA PHE A 194 28.78 2.56 -15.88
C PHE A 194 30.03 2.35 -15.00
N SER A 195 30.12 1.22 -14.30
CA SER A 195 31.30 0.86 -13.48
C SER A 195 32.48 0.35 -14.31
N GLY A 196 32.24 -0.24 -15.49
CA GLY A 196 33.27 -0.67 -16.42
C GLY A 196 34.14 0.49 -16.91
N GLY A 197 33.52 1.58 -17.36
CA GLY A 197 34.23 2.78 -17.87
C GLY A 197 35.20 3.40 -16.86
N LYS A 198 34.84 3.40 -15.57
CA LYS A 198 35.69 3.92 -14.48
C LYS A 198 37.04 3.17 -14.37
N LYS A 199 37.10 1.89 -14.74
CA LYS A 199 38.34 1.08 -14.73
C LYS A 199 39.29 1.45 -15.86
N LEU A 200 38.80 1.85 -17.04
CA LEU A 200 39.65 2.37 -18.12
C LEU A 200 40.22 3.75 -17.78
N SER A 201 39.37 4.68 -17.31
CA SER A 201 39.79 6.05 -17.00
C SER A 201 40.94 6.10 -15.99
N ARG A 202 40.81 5.37 -14.87
CA ARG A 202 41.86 5.27 -13.83
C ARG A 202 43.17 4.60 -14.30
N LYS A 203 43.14 3.84 -15.41
CA LYS A 203 44.36 3.30 -16.04
C LYS A 203 45.04 4.34 -16.94
N LYS A 204 44.28 5.28 -17.52
CA LYS A 204 44.78 6.35 -18.40
C LYS A 204 45.41 7.53 -17.62
N GLN A 205 45.06 7.72 -16.34
CA GLN A 205 45.70 8.68 -15.43
C GLN A 205 46.95 8.14 -14.70
N LYS A 206 47.58 7.06 -15.19
CA LYS A 206 48.77 6.44 -14.58
C LYS A 206 49.93 6.16 -15.55
N GLU A 207 50.05 6.95 -16.61
CA GLU A 207 51.32 7.05 -17.35
C GLU A 207 52.23 8.09 -16.66
N PRO A 208 53.49 7.74 -16.30
CA PRO A 208 54.41 8.69 -15.68
C PRO A 208 55.08 9.58 -16.73
N LEU A 209 54.92 10.89 -16.60
CA LEU A 209 55.66 11.89 -17.36
C LEU A 209 57.04 12.12 -16.71
N GLY A 210 58.12 11.88 -17.47
CA GLY A 210 59.47 12.36 -17.14
C GLY A 210 60.60 11.36 -17.43
N GLY A 211 61.50 11.71 -18.36
CA GLY A 211 62.76 10.97 -18.60
C GLY A 211 63.21 10.89 -20.06
N GLU A 212 63.58 12.01 -20.69
CA GLU A 212 64.20 12.02 -22.03
C GLU A 212 65.73 11.97 -21.98
N VAL A 213 66.35 11.10 -22.80
CA VAL A 213 67.68 11.32 -23.42
C VAL A 213 67.64 10.67 -24.83
N PRO A 214 68.09 11.34 -25.91
CA PRO A 214 67.86 10.87 -27.29
C PRO A 214 68.93 9.92 -27.85
N GLY A 215 68.55 9.02 -28.78
CA GLY A 215 69.41 7.94 -29.29
C GLY A 215 69.13 7.47 -30.73
N ASN A 216 69.24 8.37 -31.71
CA ASN A 216 69.50 8.15 -33.15
C ASN A 216 68.98 6.86 -33.86
N GLY A 217 67.91 7.01 -34.67
CA GLY A 217 67.95 6.61 -36.09
C GLY A 217 67.61 5.16 -36.52
N LYS A 218 66.38 4.96 -37.01
CA LYS A 218 66.11 4.32 -38.33
C LYS A 218 64.63 4.43 -38.74
N LYS A 219 64.37 4.76 -40.01
CA LYS A 219 63.01 4.78 -40.59
C LYS A 219 62.46 3.36 -40.71
N ARG A 220 61.22 3.13 -40.26
CA ARG A 220 60.38 2.01 -40.70
C ARG A 220 58.97 2.53 -40.95
N LEU A 221 58.39 2.22 -42.11
CA LEU A 221 56.98 2.47 -42.40
C LEU A 221 56.14 1.50 -41.57
N GLY A 222 55.65 1.95 -40.42
CA GLY A 222 54.59 1.26 -39.70
C GLY A 222 53.25 1.55 -40.36
N LYS A 223 52.50 0.51 -40.77
CA LYS A 223 51.09 0.66 -41.15
C LYS A 223 50.36 1.41 -40.02
N ARG A 224 49.58 2.44 -40.37
CA ARG A 224 48.63 3.08 -39.46
C ARG A 224 47.58 2.03 -39.08
N LYS A 225 47.84 1.25 -38.03
CA LYS A 225 46.87 0.32 -37.46
C LYS A 225 45.77 1.17 -36.86
N GLU A 226 44.60 1.14 -37.48
CA GLU A 226 43.43 1.84 -36.99
C GLU A 226 43.15 1.38 -35.55
N SER A 227 43.03 2.35 -34.65
CA SER A 227 42.55 2.09 -33.30
C SER A 227 41.12 1.56 -33.42
N PRO A 228 40.79 0.39 -32.85
CA PRO A 228 39.41 -0.09 -32.86
C PRO A 228 38.53 0.99 -32.25
N GLU A 229 37.40 1.28 -32.90
CA GLU A 229 36.55 2.41 -32.58
C GLU A 229 36.15 2.36 -31.10
N THR A 230 36.58 3.35 -30.32
CA THR A 230 36.11 3.50 -28.94
C THR A 230 34.63 3.84 -28.97
N LEU A 231 33.79 2.82 -28.77
CA LEU A 231 32.34 2.94 -28.63
C LEU A 231 32.00 4.09 -27.69
N PRO A 232 31.11 5.03 -28.09
CA PRO A 232 30.69 6.14 -27.23
C PRO A 232 30.18 5.61 -25.88
N THR A 233 30.91 5.91 -24.82
CA THR A 233 30.52 5.51 -23.47
C THR A 233 29.40 6.44 -23.02
N LEU A 234 28.16 5.94 -23.02
CA LEU A 234 27.00 6.70 -22.60
C LEU A 234 27.18 7.13 -21.13
N THR A 235 26.95 8.41 -20.86
CA THR A 235 26.85 8.91 -19.48
C THR A 235 25.45 8.65 -18.92
N ARG A 236 25.26 8.81 -17.59
CA ARG A 236 23.95 8.63 -16.96
C ARG A 236 22.94 9.68 -17.40
N VAL A 237 23.36 10.95 -17.47
CA VAL A 237 22.53 12.08 -17.91
C VAL A 237 21.97 11.81 -19.32
N GLU A 238 22.81 11.34 -20.24
CA GLU A 238 22.38 10.98 -21.61
C GLU A 238 21.39 9.81 -21.69
N VAL A 239 21.41 8.92 -20.69
CA VAL A 239 20.43 7.83 -20.56
C VAL A 239 19.14 8.37 -19.96
N GLU A 240 19.21 9.22 -18.93
CA GLU A 240 18.06 9.90 -18.32
C GLU A 240 17.32 10.82 -19.32
N GLU A 241 18.04 11.57 -20.15
CA GLU A 241 17.50 12.38 -21.27
C GLU A 241 16.70 11.51 -22.26
N VAL A 242 17.29 10.40 -22.73
CA VAL A 242 16.65 9.51 -23.71
C VAL A 242 15.48 8.74 -23.10
N LEU A 243 15.55 8.38 -21.82
CA LEU A 243 14.42 7.78 -21.09
C LEU A 243 13.27 8.76 -20.92
N MET A 244 13.55 10.05 -20.66
CA MET A 244 12.54 11.10 -20.54
C MET A 244 11.79 11.28 -21.86
N ASP A 245 12.51 11.43 -22.97
CA ASP A 245 11.90 11.52 -24.31
C ASP A 245 11.08 10.26 -24.65
N PHE A 246 11.64 9.08 -24.40
CA PHE A 246 10.97 7.80 -24.63
C PHE A 246 9.69 7.65 -23.80
N GLN A 247 9.70 8.01 -22.51
CA GLN A 247 8.52 7.93 -21.64
C GLN A 247 7.43 8.91 -22.07
N LEU A 248 7.80 10.13 -22.45
CA LEU A 248 6.85 11.13 -22.97
C LEU A 248 6.19 10.68 -24.29
N HIS A 249 6.94 10.03 -25.19
CA HIS A 249 6.44 9.58 -26.48
C HIS A 249 5.67 8.24 -26.45
N THR A 250 5.92 7.37 -25.46
CA THR A 250 5.39 5.99 -25.46
C THR A 250 4.55 5.61 -24.25
N GLY A 251 4.56 6.40 -23.16
CA GLY A 251 3.93 6.05 -21.89
C GLY A 251 4.47 4.74 -21.23
N THR A 252 5.56 4.17 -21.76
CA THR A 252 6.04 2.85 -21.36
C THR A 252 6.89 2.94 -20.08
N HIS A 253 6.53 2.16 -19.07
CA HIS A 253 7.30 2.09 -17.84
C HIS A 253 8.64 1.37 -18.03
N VAL A 254 9.69 1.88 -17.39
CA VAL A 254 11.06 1.34 -17.46
C VAL A 254 11.62 1.21 -16.06
N TRP A 255 12.15 0.03 -15.74
CA TRP A 255 12.77 -0.31 -14.46
C TRP A 255 14.22 -0.75 -14.66
N PHE A 256 15.09 -0.39 -13.72
CA PHE A 256 16.49 -0.81 -13.69
C PHE A 256 16.73 -1.71 -12.48
N LEU A 257 17.21 -2.94 -12.70
CA LEU A 257 17.50 -3.92 -11.65
C LEU A 257 18.92 -4.46 -11.85
N GLU A 258 19.66 -4.68 -10.77
CA GLU A 258 21.07 -5.08 -10.81
C GLU A 258 21.30 -6.55 -10.41
N THR A 259 20.34 -7.17 -9.71
CA THR A 259 20.41 -8.61 -9.40
C THR A 259 19.21 -9.40 -9.89
N TRP A 260 19.47 -10.65 -10.26
CA TRP A 260 18.43 -11.61 -10.65
C TRP A 260 17.45 -11.95 -9.52
N LYS A 261 17.83 -11.69 -8.26
CA LYS A 261 16.92 -11.76 -7.12
C LYS A 261 15.93 -10.60 -7.13
N GLU A 262 16.38 -9.36 -7.34
CA GLU A 262 15.47 -8.22 -7.53
C GLU A 262 14.49 -8.47 -8.68
N PHE A 263 14.95 -9.07 -9.79
CA PHE A 263 14.06 -9.44 -10.89
C PHE A 263 13.01 -10.48 -10.48
N ALA A 264 13.39 -11.54 -9.77
CA ALA A 264 12.45 -12.54 -9.26
C ALA A 264 11.44 -11.92 -8.26
N ASP A 265 11.93 -11.15 -7.29
CA ASP A 265 11.11 -10.42 -6.31
C ASP A 265 10.14 -9.44 -7.01
N PHE A 266 10.58 -8.76 -8.07
CA PHE A 266 9.77 -7.86 -8.88
C PHE A 266 8.69 -8.60 -9.68
N VAL A 267 9.02 -9.74 -10.32
CA VAL A 267 8.06 -10.56 -11.08
C VAL A 267 6.94 -11.08 -10.16
N CYS A 268 7.25 -11.46 -8.92
CA CYS A 268 6.25 -11.82 -7.92
C CYS A 268 5.36 -10.63 -7.52
N GLN A 269 5.94 -9.46 -7.26
CA GLN A 269 5.19 -8.24 -6.94
C GLN A 269 4.27 -7.81 -8.09
N PHE A 270 4.76 -7.85 -9.33
CA PHE A 270 4.01 -7.50 -10.52
C PHE A 270 2.85 -8.50 -10.77
N SER A 271 3.11 -9.80 -10.63
CA SER A 271 2.07 -10.85 -10.75
C SER A 271 0.95 -10.67 -9.72
N LYS A 272 1.30 -10.27 -8.49
CA LYS A 272 0.33 -9.92 -7.45
C LYS A 272 -0.42 -8.62 -7.75
N ALA A 273 0.25 -7.62 -8.34
CA ALA A 273 -0.43 -6.39 -8.77
C ALA A 273 -1.48 -6.67 -9.86
N VAL A 274 -1.15 -7.51 -10.86
CA VAL A 274 -2.08 -7.96 -11.92
C VAL A 274 -3.24 -8.77 -11.34
N SER A 275 -3.01 -9.72 -10.44
CA SER A 275 -4.10 -10.51 -9.85
C SER A 275 -5.08 -9.66 -9.03
N GLU A 276 -4.57 -8.67 -8.27
CA GLU A 276 -5.39 -7.74 -7.49
C GLU A 276 -6.04 -6.61 -8.34
N ALA A 277 -5.53 -6.30 -9.54
CA ALA A 277 -5.91 -5.11 -10.30
C ALA A 277 -7.42 -5.00 -10.62
N PRO A 278 -8.14 -6.04 -11.09
CA PRO A 278 -9.60 -5.93 -11.31
C PRO A 278 -10.38 -5.68 -10.02
N THR A 279 -9.94 -6.28 -8.90
CA THR A 279 -10.56 -6.07 -7.57
C THR A 279 -10.23 -4.68 -6.98
N LYS A 280 -9.14 -4.03 -7.41
CA LYS A 280 -8.87 -2.62 -7.11
C LYS A 280 -9.76 -1.73 -7.98
N ARG A 281 -9.68 -1.83 -9.31
CA ARG A 281 -10.49 -1.08 -10.28
C ARG A 281 -12.00 -1.14 -9.96
N GLN A 282 -12.53 -2.28 -9.50
CA GLN A 282 -13.94 -2.40 -9.09
C GLN A 282 -14.27 -1.71 -7.74
N ARG A 283 -13.34 -1.68 -6.78
CA ARG A 283 -13.50 -0.92 -5.53
C ARG A 283 -13.45 0.59 -5.82
N ASP A 284 -12.52 1.02 -6.67
CA ASP A 284 -12.33 2.44 -7.03
C ASP A 284 -13.58 3.02 -7.73
N ASN A 285 -14.30 2.20 -8.49
CA ASN A 285 -15.59 2.52 -9.11
C ASN A 285 -16.79 2.57 -8.11
N THR A 286 -16.56 2.38 -6.81
CA THR A 286 -17.64 2.42 -5.79
C THR A 286 -17.77 3.82 -5.21
N SER A 287 -19.01 4.29 -5.01
CA SER A 287 -19.32 5.68 -4.58
C SER A 287 -18.61 6.14 -3.30
N PHE A 288 -18.12 5.23 -2.45
CA PHE A 288 -17.29 5.56 -1.30
C PHE A 288 -15.81 5.58 -1.68
N SER A 289 -15.35 6.71 -2.23
CA SER A 289 -13.93 7.00 -2.51
C SER A 289 -13.06 7.02 -1.23
N PHE A 290 -13.68 7.08 -0.05
CA PHE A 290 -13.00 7.25 1.24
C PHE A 290 -12.79 5.91 1.98
N TYR A 291 -11.52 5.51 2.10
CA TYR A 291 -10.96 4.64 3.15
C TYR A 291 -11.50 3.18 3.17
N LEU A 292 -11.23 2.43 2.09
CA LEU A 292 -11.39 0.96 2.04
C LEU A 292 -10.07 0.19 1.88
N ASP A 293 -8.92 0.83 2.11
CA ASP A 293 -7.59 0.20 2.08
C ASP A 293 -6.63 0.86 3.09
N GLY A 294 -5.58 0.13 3.48
CA GLY A 294 -4.60 0.54 4.49
C GLY A 294 -5.02 0.32 5.96
N GLU A 295 -4.04 0.34 6.88
CA GLU A 295 -4.24 0.01 8.31
C GLU A 295 -5.25 0.93 9.02
N TRP A 296 -5.36 2.18 8.58
CA TRP A 296 -6.28 3.19 9.12
C TRP A 296 -7.75 2.92 8.79
N ALA A 297 -8.03 2.18 7.71
CA ALA A 297 -9.37 1.66 7.39
C ALA A 297 -9.73 0.42 8.25
N GLY A 298 -8.78 -0.09 9.05
CA GLY A 298 -8.98 -1.23 9.93
C GLY A 298 -9.98 -0.94 11.06
N GLY A 299 -11.13 -1.63 11.00
CA GLY A 299 -12.15 -1.56 12.05
C GLY A 299 -11.64 -2.05 13.42
N VAL A 300 -12.10 -1.40 14.48
CA VAL A 300 -11.77 -1.80 15.87
C VAL A 300 -12.53 -3.07 16.23
N ARG A 301 -11.84 -4.08 16.77
CA ARG A 301 -12.50 -5.24 17.38
C ARG A 301 -13.17 -4.82 18.69
N VAL A 302 -14.49 -4.90 18.73
CA VAL A 302 -15.32 -4.58 19.90
C VAL A 302 -15.84 -5.87 20.55
N GLU A 303 -15.76 -5.96 21.87
CA GLU A 303 -16.34 -7.07 22.65
C GLU A 303 -17.82 -6.84 22.98
N ARG A 304 -18.56 -7.94 23.20
CA ARG A 304 -19.96 -7.91 23.70
C ARG A 304 -20.13 -7.18 25.03
N CYS A 305 -19.06 -7.00 25.81
CA CYS A 305 -19.05 -6.26 27.08
C CYS A 305 -18.86 -4.73 26.90
N GLY A 306 -18.68 -4.24 25.67
CA GLY A 306 -18.46 -2.82 25.37
C GLY A 306 -16.99 -2.40 25.26
N LYS A 307 -16.02 -3.22 25.68
CA LYS A 307 -14.59 -2.93 25.45
C LYS A 307 -14.33 -2.71 23.95
N GLY A 308 -13.58 -1.65 23.65
CA GLY A 308 -13.33 -1.17 22.28
C GLY A 308 -14.15 0.05 21.86
N HIS A 309 -15.29 0.37 22.50
CA HIS A 309 -16.10 1.55 22.10
C HIS A 309 -15.37 2.89 22.24
N LEU A 310 -14.52 3.05 23.26
CA LEU A 310 -13.71 4.26 23.45
C LEU A 310 -12.65 4.42 22.34
N GLU A 311 -12.11 3.30 21.85
CA GLU A 311 -11.17 3.26 20.73
C GLU A 311 -11.88 3.53 19.38
N VAL A 312 -13.10 3.01 19.19
CA VAL A 312 -13.97 3.39 18.06
C VAL A 312 -14.23 4.89 18.06
N TRP A 313 -14.62 5.46 19.20
CA TRP A 313 -14.91 6.89 19.31
C TRP A 313 -13.66 7.75 19.02
N ARG A 314 -12.50 7.33 19.51
CA ARG A 314 -11.21 7.96 19.16
C ARG A 314 -10.93 7.90 17.67
N ARG A 315 -11.08 6.74 17.01
CA ARG A 315 -10.85 6.63 15.56
C ARG A 315 -11.86 7.41 14.73
N GLN A 316 -13.11 7.53 15.19
CA GLN A 316 -14.12 8.40 14.58
C GLN A 316 -13.69 9.87 14.61
N ILE A 317 -13.19 10.37 15.74
CA ILE A 317 -12.60 11.72 15.82
C ILE A 317 -11.33 11.85 14.94
N GLN A 318 -10.56 10.77 14.72
CA GLN A 318 -9.41 10.79 13.81
C GLN A 318 -9.76 10.80 12.31
N GLN A 319 -11.02 10.51 11.90
CA GLN A 319 -11.40 10.57 10.48
C GLN A 319 -11.53 12.00 9.94
N PHE A 320 -11.58 13.00 10.83
CA PHE A 320 -11.65 14.40 10.44
C PHE A 320 -10.30 14.91 9.93
N ASN A 321 -10.31 15.56 8.77
CA ASN A 321 -9.12 16.19 8.19
C ASN A 321 -8.33 17.00 9.22
N ARG A 322 -7.01 16.81 9.24
CA ARG A 322 -6.03 17.52 10.10
C ARG A 322 -6.09 17.22 11.61
N ILE A 323 -6.92 16.26 12.07
CA ILE A 323 -6.91 15.79 13.47
C ILE A 323 -5.79 14.76 13.70
N SER A 324 -4.91 15.03 14.66
CA SER A 324 -3.89 14.06 15.10
C SER A 324 -4.40 13.16 16.22
N VAL A 325 -3.71 12.03 16.44
CA VAL A 325 -3.98 11.09 17.55
C VAL A 325 -4.07 11.81 18.91
N ASP A 326 -3.20 12.78 19.15
CA ASP A 326 -3.18 13.59 20.39
C ASP A 326 -4.42 14.48 20.54
N ILE A 327 -4.89 15.10 19.44
CA ILE A 327 -6.12 15.91 19.44
C ILE A 327 -7.32 15.00 19.74
N ALA A 328 -7.40 13.85 19.09
CA ALA A 328 -8.46 12.88 19.32
C ALA A 328 -8.44 12.34 20.76
N ASN A 329 -7.26 12.02 21.32
CA ASN A 329 -7.12 11.65 22.72
C ASN A 329 -7.63 12.76 23.65
N ALA A 330 -7.31 14.03 23.40
CA ALA A 330 -7.73 15.16 24.24
C ALA A 330 -9.25 15.41 24.18
N VAL A 331 -9.84 15.36 22.99
CA VAL A 331 -11.31 15.48 22.80
C VAL A 331 -12.05 14.31 23.46
N VAL A 332 -11.55 13.09 23.33
CA VAL A 332 -12.15 11.90 23.96
C VAL A 332 -11.94 11.88 25.48
N ALA A 333 -10.85 12.44 25.99
CA ALA A 333 -10.64 12.60 27.44
C ALA A 333 -11.63 13.60 28.06
N ALA A 334 -11.96 14.69 27.35
CA ALA A 334 -13.00 15.63 27.76
C ALA A 334 -14.43 15.06 27.59
N TYR A 335 -14.67 14.33 26.49
CA TYR A 335 -15.97 13.77 26.14
C TYR A 335 -15.85 12.28 25.78
N PRO A 336 -15.83 11.37 26.77
CA PRO A 336 -15.58 9.93 26.56
C PRO A 336 -16.73 9.17 25.88
N SER A 337 -17.77 9.85 25.39
CA SER A 337 -18.75 9.29 24.46
C SER A 337 -19.36 10.34 23.54
N PRO A 338 -19.84 9.96 22.34
CA PRO A 338 -20.57 10.86 21.44
C PRO A 338 -21.78 11.53 22.11
N HIS A 339 -22.47 10.81 23.00
CA HIS A 339 -23.65 11.31 23.70
C HIS A 339 -23.32 12.46 24.65
N LEU A 340 -22.17 12.41 25.35
CA LEU A 340 -21.73 13.50 26.22
C LEU A 340 -21.39 14.77 25.41
N LEU A 341 -20.74 14.61 24.26
CA LEU A 341 -20.44 15.73 23.36
C LEU A 341 -21.71 16.38 22.81
N VAL A 342 -22.65 15.57 22.28
CA VAL A 342 -23.95 16.06 21.79
C VAL A 342 -24.79 16.68 22.91
N LYS A 343 -24.71 16.17 24.15
CA LYS A 343 -25.35 16.79 25.32
C LYS A 343 -24.75 18.16 25.63
N ALA A 344 -23.43 18.31 25.55
CA ALA A 344 -22.77 19.59 25.80
C ALA A 344 -23.17 20.66 24.76
N TYR A 345 -23.18 20.35 23.47
CA TYR A 345 -23.67 21.27 22.43
C TYR A 345 -25.14 21.71 22.64
N ARG A 346 -25.98 20.87 23.25
CA ARG A 346 -27.37 21.21 23.61
C ARG A 346 -27.48 22.10 24.85
N CYS A 347 -26.47 22.13 25.71
CA CYS A 347 -26.40 23.02 26.87
C CYS A 347 -25.87 24.42 26.50
N CYS A 348 -25.09 24.54 25.42
CA CYS A 348 -24.63 25.82 24.88
C CYS A 348 -25.80 26.69 24.42
N ARG A 349 -25.78 27.97 24.82
CA ARG A 349 -26.81 28.98 24.57
C ARG A 349 -26.66 29.62 23.20
N THR A 350 -25.43 29.95 22.80
CA THR A 350 -25.17 30.59 21.49
C THR A 350 -24.58 29.59 20.49
N GLU A 351 -24.65 29.95 19.21
CA GLU A 351 -24.08 29.14 18.13
C GLU A 351 -22.54 29.23 18.09
N GLU A 352 -21.99 30.40 18.43
CA GLU A 352 -20.55 30.62 18.58
C GLU A 352 -19.96 29.81 19.74
N GLU A 353 -20.68 29.69 20.85
CA GLU A 353 -20.31 28.85 22.00
C GLU A 353 -20.23 27.36 21.60
N ARG A 354 -21.17 26.88 20.76
CA ARG A 354 -21.12 25.51 20.21
C ARG A 354 -19.92 25.31 19.30
N GLN A 355 -19.71 26.22 18.36
CA GLN A 355 -18.59 26.13 17.40
C GLN A 355 -17.23 26.20 18.09
N ASN A 356 -17.11 26.90 19.23
CA ASN A 356 -15.87 27.02 20.00
C ASN A 356 -15.74 26.05 21.20
N LEU A 357 -16.72 25.21 21.50
CA LEU A 357 -16.75 24.34 22.70
C LEU A 357 -15.50 23.48 22.91
N LEU A 358 -14.89 22.98 21.82
CA LEU A 358 -13.69 22.14 21.88
C LEU A 358 -12.39 22.93 21.66
N SER A 359 -12.47 24.19 21.26
CA SER A 359 -11.33 24.96 20.75
C SER A 359 -10.19 25.09 21.77
N ASP A 360 -10.54 25.32 23.03
CA ASP A 360 -9.60 25.58 24.12
C ASP A 360 -9.10 24.32 24.84
N ILE A 361 -9.53 23.12 24.41
CA ILE A 361 -9.04 21.85 24.96
C ILE A 361 -7.51 21.76 24.78
N LEU A 362 -6.80 21.52 25.89
CA LEU A 362 -5.34 21.44 25.91
C LEU A 362 -4.85 20.07 25.45
N VAL A 363 -4.19 20.06 24.30
CA VAL A 363 -3.51 18.93 23.68
C VAL A 363 -2.05 18.93 24.13
N ARG A 364 -1.69 18.00 25.02
CA ARG A 364 -0.30 17.74 25.41
C ARG A 364 0.36 16.78 24.41
N ARG A 365 1.61 17.08 24.04
CA ARG A 365 2.47 16.25 23.18
C ARG A 365 3.82 16.03 23.88
N GLY A 366 4.26 14.79 23.96
CA GLY A 366 5.48 14.40 24.70
C GLY A 366 5.26 14.28 26.21
N GLU A 367 6.25 13.73 26.89
CA GLU A 367 6.26 13.44 28.32
C GLU A 367 7.43 14.16 29.00
N GLY A 368 7.22 14.66 30.23
CA GLY A 368 8.25 15.38 30.98
C GLY A 368 8.65 16.73 30.37
N VAL A 369 9.94 17.05 30.40
CA VAL A 369 10.50 18.39 30.11
C VAL A 369 10.36 18.82 28.64
N THR A 370 10.20 17.86 27.72
CA THR A 370 9.94 18.13 26.29
C THR A 370 8.45 18.30 25.97
N SER A 371 7.57 18.30 26.98
CA SER A 371 6.13 18.38 26.74
C SER A 371 5.71 19.75 26.16
N THR A 372 5.08 19.71 24.99
CA THR A 372 4.51 20.88 24.32
C THR A 372 3.00 20.86 24.43
N SER A 373 2.42 21.99 24.83
CA SER A 373 0.97 22.18 24.91
C SER A 373 0.47 23.05 23.75
N ARG A 374 -0.54 22.57 23.03
CA ARG A 374 -1.30 23.36 22.06
C ARG A 374 -2.80 23.26 22.35
N ARG A 375 -3.59 24.20 21.86
CA ARG A 375 -5.06 24.10 21.86
C ARG A 375 -5.53 23.29 20.64
N VAL A 376 -6.77 22.79 20.67
CA VAL A 376 -7.41 22.14 19.50
C VAL A 376 -7.69 23.15 18.39
N GLY A 377 -8.06 24.37 18.77
CA GLY A 377 -8.34 25.49 17.85
C GLY A 377 -9.78 25.56 17.35
N PRO A 378 -10.25 26.75 16.96
CA PRO A 378 -11.66 26.98 16.59
C PRO A 378 -12.07 26.21 15.34
N GLU A 379 -11.19 26.08 14.34
CA GLU A 379 -11.46 25.36 13.09
C GLU A 379 -11.85 23.90 13.32
N ILE A 380 -11.06 23.18 14.11
CA ILE A 380 -11.31 21.77 14.42
C ILE A 380 -12.57 21.62 15.30
N SER A 381 -12.76 22.55 16.24
CA SER A 381 -13.96 22.60 17.09
C SER A 381 -15.24 22.78 16.27
N LYS A 382 -15.28 23.78 15.38
CA LYS A 382 -16.39 24.05 14.46
C LYS A 382 -16.68 22.86 13.56
N ARG A 383 -15.64 22.21 13.04
CA ARG A 383 -15.77 21.03 12.16
C ARG A 383 -16.40 19.83 12.86
N ILE A 384 -15.93 19.49 14.07
CA ILE A 384 -16.52 18.41 14.87
C ILE A 384 -17.96 18.76 15.25
N TYR A 385 -18.25 20.03 15.57
CA TYR A 385 -19.61 20.48 15.85
C TYR A 385 -20.54 20.24 14.64
N LEU A 386 -20.21 20.77 13.46
CA LEU A 386 -21.04 20.66 12.26
C LEU A 386 -21.36 19.20 11.91
N GLN A 387 -20.36 18.31 11.92
CA GLN A 387 -20.57 16.89 11.62
C GLN A 387 -21.41 16.15 12.67
N MET A 388 -21.44 16.64 13.93
CA MET A 388 -22.19 16.01 15.03
C MET A 388 -23.61 16.57 15.20
N THR A 389 -23.98 17.66 14.50
CA THR A 389 -25.31 18.30 14.62
C THR A 389 -26.04 18.57 13.31
N SER A 390 -25.34 18.60 12.17
CA SER A 390 -25.95 18.75 10.84
C SER A 390 -26.92 17.60 10.52
N LYS A 391 -27.87 17.89 9.63
CA LYS A 391 -28.77 16.92 8.98
C LYS A 391 -28.51 16.79 7.49
N GLU A 392 -27.65 17.64 6.94
CA GLU A 392 -27.31 17.72 5.52
C GLU A 392 -26.04 16.88 5.28
N PRO A 393 -26.11 15.79 4.50
CA PRO A 393 -24.96 14.89 4.28
C PRO A 393 -23.90 15.50 3.35
N GLU A 394 -24.30 16.42 2.47
CA GLU A 394 -23.42 17.10 1.50
C GLU A 394 -22.76 18.38 2.07
N LEU A 395 -22.87 18.62 3.38
CA LEU A 395 -22.33 19.82 4.01
C LEU A 395 -20.79 19.80 4.02
N SER A 396 -20.16 20.75 3.33
CA SER A 396 -18.70 20.93 3.41
C SER A 396 -18.25 21.20 4.84
N LEU A 397 -17.29 20.39 5.29
CA LEU A 397 -16.65 20.51 6.60
C LEU A 397 -15.40 21.40 6.58
N GLU A 398 -14.96 21.88 5.43
CA GLU A 398 -13.85 22.82 5.29
C GLU A 398 -14.37 24.20 4.87
N LEU A 399 -13.83 25.28 5.45
CA LEU A 399 -14.07 26.64 4.98
C LEU A 399 -13.33 26.88 3.65
N THR A 400 -14.03 27.58 2.75
CA THR A 400 -13.47 28.32 1.62
C THR A 400 -12.78 29.61 2.04
#